data_AF-A0AAE8ZV87-F1
#
_entry.id   AF-A0AAE8ZV87-F1
#
_cell.length_a   1.000
_cell.length_b   1.000
_cell.length_c   1.000
_cell.angle_alpha   90.00
_cell.angle_beta   90.00
_cell.angle_gamma   90.00
#
_symmetry.space_group_name_H-M   'P 1'
#
loop_
_entity.id
_entity.type
_entity.pdbx_description
1 polymer ?
#
loop_
_entity_poly.entity_id
_entity_poly.type
_entity_poly.pdbx_seq_one_letter_code
_entity_poly.pdbx_strand_id
1 'polypeptide(L)'
;MGAEHVVEVSDPGLARTGNREMALTDADFAILYYSSVNIDSLQALQPLIQPLQNRKNLPILLICVSDEVVLEETASQHTNSTSEGYESDDRDGMKRHYSMEQIRKGLDDNMTSVIDQGEKLAQELGSRCSYLEISSSKSSDAKKVLTQMIISLSKSGPTRNRRMSKIASLLRSKSSDKPAGEDMIFEAVQEKKKEKKNGKKDGKNEESKVCIVM
;
A
#
# COMPACT_ATOMS: atom_id res chain seq x y z
N MET A 1 -16.28 -21.01 -18.88
CA MET A 1 -16.63 -19.63 -18.48
C MET A 1 -15.77 -19.27 -17.28
N GLY A 2 -14.92 -18.25 -17.39
CA GLY A 2 -14.09 -17.78 -16.26
C GLY A 2 -14.88 -16.80 -15.38
N ALA A 3 -14.57 -16.76 -14.09
CA ALA A 3 -15.11 -15.76 -13.17
C ALA A 3 -14.42 -14.41 -13.40
N GLU A 4 -15.20 -13.34 -13.56
CA GLU A 4 -14.69 -11.97 -13.66
C GLU A 4 -14.44 -11.44 -12.24
N HIS A 5 -13.19 -11.13 -11.91
CA HIS A 5 -12.82 -10.50 -10.64
C HIS A 5 -12.71 -9.00 -10.83
N VAL A 6 -13.50 -8.24 -10.09
CA VAL A 6 -13.45 -6.78 -10.07
C VAL A 6 -12.78 -6.35 -8.78
N VAL A 7 -11.67 -5.64 -8.90
CA VAL A 7 -10.87 -5.18 -7.77
C VAL A 7 -10.98 -3.66 -7.65
N GLU A 8 -11.45 -3.18 -6.50
CA GLU A 8 -11.41 -1.77 -6.13
C GLU A 8 -10.14 -1.53 -5.31
N VAL A 9 -9.25 -0.65 -5.80
CA VAL A 9 -8.00 -0.32 -5.13
C VAL A 9 -8.13 1.04 -4.44
N SER A 10 -7.72 1.11 -3.19
CA SER A 10 -7.71 2.34 -2.39
C SER A 10 -6.36 2.54 -1.73
N ASP A 11 -5.89 3.78 -1.69
CA ASP A 11 -4.70 4.19 -0.94
C ASP A 11 -5.10 5.30 0.05
N PRO A 12 -5.27 4.98 1.33
CA PRO A 12 -5.60 5.97 2.35
C PRO A 12 -4.36 6.72 2.90
N GLY A 13 -3.16 6.38 2.43
CA GLY A 13 -1.89 6.89 2.93
C GLY A 13 -1.49 6.38 4.32
N LEU A 14 -0.29 6.80 4.76
CA LEU A 14 0.32 6.40 6.03
C LEU A 14 -0.28 7.12 7.25
N ALA A 15 -0.87 8.30 7.07
CA ALA A 15 -1.39 9.09 8.18
C ALA A 15 -2.51 8.36 8.92
N ARG A 16 -2.46 8.36 10.26
CA ARG A 16 -3.52 7.79 11.09
C ARG A 16 -4.78 8.64 11.03
N THR A 17 -5.64 8.31 10.07
CA THR A 17 -6.92 8.96 9.83
C THR A 17 -8.07 7.96 9.94
N GLY A 18 -9.29 8.46 10.17
CA GLY A 18 -10.49 7.63 10.11
C GLY A 18 -10.68 6.96 8.75
N ASN A 19 -10.26 7.62 7.66
CA ASN A 19 -10.29 7.03 6.31
C ASN A 19 -9.39 5.80 6.20
N ARG A 20 -8.16 5.86 6.74
CA ARG A 20 -7.25 4.71 6.78
C ARG A 20 -7.80 3.55 7.59
N GLU A 21 -8.35 3.84 8.76
CA GLU A 21 -8.94 2.81 9.62
C GLU A 21 -10.16 2.15 8.93
N MET A 22 -11.00 2.92 8.24
CA MET A 22 -12.11 2.40 7.43
C MET A 22 -11.61 1.56 6.25
N ALA A 23 -10.63 2.05 5.47
CA ALA A 23 -10.10 1.33 4.32
C ALA A 23 -9.52 -0.04 4.72
N LEU A 24 -8.74 -0.09 5.81
CA LEU A 24 -8.24 -1.36 6.36
C LEU A 24 -9.36 -2.25 6.90
N THR A 25 -10.41 -1.67 7.50
CA THR A 25 -11.58 -2.41 8.01
C THR A 25 -12.43 -3.00 6.89
N ASP A 26 -12.50 -2.33 5.75
CA ASP A 26 -13.31 -2.74 4.59
C ASP A 26 -12.56 -3.63 3.60
N ALA A 27 -11.22 -3.65 3.66
CA ALA A 27 -10.39 -4.40 2.71
C ALA A 27 -10.62 -5.92 2.77
N ASP A 28 -10.59 -6.57 1.62
CA ASP A 28 -10.49 -8.03 1.49
C ASP A 28 -9.03 -8.48 1.36
N PHE A 29 -8.12 -7.56 1.00
CA PHE A 29 -6.69 -7.80 0.87
C PHE A 29 -5.92 -6.49 1.15
N ALA A 30 -4.75 -6.59 1.78
CA ALA A 30 -3.87 -5.44 2.01
C ALA A 30 -2.51 -5.63 1.35
N ILE A 31 -1.99 -4.56 0.74
CA ILE A 31 -0.64 -4.49 0.20
C ILE A 31 0.10 -3.39 0.94
N LEU A 32 1.26 -3.73 1.49
CA LEU A 32 2.15 -2.80 2.19
C LEU A 32 3.42 -2.68 1.36
N TYR A 33 3.80 -1.46 0.99
CA TYR A 33 5.05 -1.19 0.29
C TYR A 33 6.06 -0.55 1.23
N TYR A 34 7.32 -0.89 1.02
CA TYR A 34 8.46 -0.14 1.53
C TYR A 34 9.61 -0.25 0.53
N SER A 35 10.60 0.62 0.65
CA SER A 35 11.79 0.63 -0.20
C SER A 35 12.99 0.08 0.56
N SER A 36 13.77 -0.79 -0.08
CA SER A 36 15.01 -1.33 0.51
C SER A 36 16.07 -0.25 0.74
N VAL A 37 16.01 0.85 -0.01
CA VAL A 37 16.95 1.97 0.08
C VAL A 37 16.46 3.09 1.02
N ASN A 38 15.27 2.95 1.60
CA ASN A 38 14.72 3.92 2.55
C ASN A 38 14.11 3.23 3.78
N ILE A 39 14.89 3.13 4.85
CA ILE A 39 14.43 2.54 6.13
C ILE A 39 13.21 3.25 6.71
N ASP A 40 13.05 4.55 6.49
CA ASP A 40 11.92 5.32 7.05
C ASP A 40 10.59 4.82 6.48
N SER A 41 10.58 4.35 5.22
CA SER A 41 9.40 3.74 4.61
C SER A 41 8.98 2.44 5.30
N LEU A 42 9.94 1.62 5.74
CA LEU A 42 9.66 0.42 6.54
C LEU A 42 9.16 0.78 7.95
N GLN A 43 9.79 1.78 8.58
CA GLN A 43 9.37 2.27 9.90
C GLN A 43 7.96 2.87 9.87
N ALA A 44 7.57 3.51 8.76
CA ALA A 44 6.24 4.08 8.59
C ALA A 44 5.12 3.02 8.57
N LEU A 45 5.44 1.74 8.35
CA LEU A 45 4.48 0.64 8.44
C LEU A 45 4.19 0.18 9.87
N GLN A 46 5.06 0.51 10.84
CA GLN A 46 4.91 0.09 12.25
C GLN A 46 3.54 0.42 12.87
N PRO A 47 2.97 1.63 12.66
CA PRO A 47 1.65 1.98 13.18
C PRO A 47 0.49 1.15 12.58
N LEU A 48 0.72 0.36 11.53
CA LEU A 48 -0.28 -0.49 10.88
C LEU A 48 -0.32 -1.89 11.50
N ILE A 49 0.71 -2.32 12.22
CA ILE A 49 0.83 -3.68 12.76
C ILE A 49 -0.37 -4.02 13.64
N GLN A 50 -0.69 -3.18 14.62
CA GLN A 50 -1.81 -3.44 15.53
C GLN A 50 -3.17 -3.46 14.80
N PRO A 51 -3.54 -2.48 13.96
CA PRO A 51 -4.74 -2.56 13.12
C PRO A 51 -4.82 -3.83 12.27
N LEU A 52 -3.70 -4.24 11.66
CA LEU A 52 -3.64 -5.43 10.83
C LEU A 52 -3.78 -6.70 11.65
N GLN A 53 -3.18 -6.79 12.85
CA GLN A 53 -3.31 -7.93 13.77
C GLN A 53 -4.73 -8.11 14.30
N ASN A 54 -5.46 -7.01 14.52
CA ASN A 54 -6.89 -7.06 14.86
C ASN A 54 -7.73 -7.71 13.75
N ARG A 55 -7.24 -7.70 12.51
CA ARG A 55 -7.86 -8.27 11.32
C ARG A 55 -7.32 -9.65 10.96
N LYS A 56 -7.64 -10.65 11.79
CA LYS A 56 -7.12 -12.04 11.68
C LYS A 56 -7.30 -12.71 10.31
N ASN A 57 -8.34 -12.36 9.56
CA ASN A 57 -8.67 -12.98 8.28
C ASN A 57 -8.27 -12.14 7.05
N LEU A 58 -7.58 -11.00 7.23
CA LEU A 58 -7.09 -10.18 6.13
C LEU A 58 -5.76 -10.75 5.62
N PRO A 59 -5.69 -11.25 4.38
CA PRO A 59 -4.42 -11.58 3.76
C PRO A 59 -3.63 -10.30 3.46
N ILE A 60 -2.32 -10.39 3.65
CA ILE A 60 -1.40 -9.26 3.52
C ILE A 60 -0.30 -9.64 2.54
N LEU A 61 0.09 -8.69 1.70
CA LEU A 61 1.29 -8.78 0.88
C LEU A 61 2.23 -7.62 1.25
N LEU A 62 3.36 -7.95 1.86
CA LEU A 62 4.43 -7.00 2.11
C LEU A 62 5.39 -7.01 0.92
N ILE A 63 5.62 -5.84 0.34
CA ILE A 63 6.43 -5.65 -0.86
C ILE A 63 7.61 -4.75 -0.53
N CYS A 64 8.80 -5.27 -0.77
CA CYS A 64 10.05 -4.50 -0.77
C CYS A 64 10.35 -4.07 -2.21
N VAL A 65 10.53 -2.77 -2.43
CA VAL A 65 10.98 -2.21 -3.71
C VAL A 65 12.48 -1.98 -3.63
N SER A 66 13.22 -2.75 -4.43
CA SER A 66 14.69 -2.76 -4.46
C SER A 66 15.29 -1.90 -5.57
N ASP A 67 14.51 -1.01 -6.17
CA ASP A 67 15.07 -0.08 -7.14
C ASP A 67 15.97 0.93 -6.44
N GLU A 68 17.19 1.06 -6.94
CA GLU A 68 18.07 2.14 -6.54
C GLU A 68 17.40 3.48 -6.89
N VAL A 69 17.35 4.39 -5.92
CA VAL A 69 17.07 5.78 -6.22
C VAL A 69 18.25 6.26 -7.05
N VAL A 70 18.06 6.41 -8.36
CA VAL A 70 18.90 7.30 -9.15
C VAL A 70 18.61 8.67 -8.56
N LEU A 71 19.38 9.06 -7.55
CA LEU A 71 19.56 10.46 -7.24
C LEU A 71 20.04 11.02 -8.58
N GLU A 72 19.15 11.69 -9.33
CA GLU A 72 19.62 12.72 -10.22
C GLU A 72 20.48 13.58 -9.32
N GLU A 73 21.79 13.45 -9.50
CA GLU A 73 22.76 14.34 -8.94
C GLU A 73 22.26 15.73 -9.36
N THR A 74 21.50 16.40 -8.49
CA THR A 74 21.53 17.85 -8.47
C THR A 74 23.01 18.12 -8.40
N ALA A 75 23.58 18.53 -9.54
CA ALA A 75 24.97 18.84 -9.74
C ALA A 75 25.38 19.75 -8.59
N SER A 76 25.83 19.14 -7.50
CA SER A 76 26.43 19.86 -6.42
C SER A 76 27.66 20.40 -7.08
N GLN A 77 27.65 21.72 -7.19
CA GLN A 77 28.75 22.52 -7.65
C GLN A 77 29.97 22.10 -6.83
N HIS A 78 30.68 21.08 -7.31
CA HIS A 78 32.08 20.91 -6.99
C HIS A 78 32.75 22.10 -7.64
N THR A 79 32.79 23.18 -6.86
CA THR A 79 33.77 24.24 -7.01
C THR A 79 35.11 23.53 -7.13
N ASN A 80 35.66 23.48 -8.34
CA ASN A 80 37.08 23.23 -8.53
C ASN A 80 37.80 24.36 -7.82
N SER A 81 38.14 24.16 -6.55
CA SER A 81 39.05 25.03 -5.84
C SER A 81 40.46 24.66 -6.29
N THR A 82 40.97 25.36 -7.29
CA THR A 82 42.41 25.45 -7.53
C THR A 82 43.00 26.27 -6.39
N SER A 83 43.45 25.57 -5.35
CA SER A 83 44.19 26.16 -4.24
C SER A 83 45.66 26.29 -4.64
N GLU A 84 46.10 27.50 -4.98
CA GLU A 84 47.52 27.84 -4.95
C GLU A 84 47.98 27.90 -3.48
N GLY A 85 49.15 27.30 -3.22
CA GLY A 85 49.60 26.97 -1.87
C GLY A 85 49.94 28.18 -1.01
N TYR A 86 49.57 28.09 0.27
CA TYR A 86 50.26 28.73 1.37
C TYR A 86 50.32 27.75 2.54
N GLU A 87 51.52 27.54 3.04
CA GLU A 87 51.87 26.68 4.18
C GLU A 87 51.18 27.17 5.46
N SER A 88 50.38 26.32 6.11
CA SER A 88 49.91 26.58 7.48
C SER A 88 49.46 25.30 8.19
N ASP A 89 50.30 24.91 9.16
CA ASP A 89 50.02 24.13 10.37
C ASP A 89 49.18 22.86 10.31
N ASP A 90 49.87 21.75 10.63
CA ASP A 90 49.34 20.44 10.97
C ASP A 90 48.29 20.52 12.10
N ARG A 91 47.02 20.63 11.73
CA ARG A 91 45.93 20.07 12.53
C ARG A 91 45.44 18.82 11.84
N ASP A 92 46.05 17.71 12.25
CA ASP A 92 45.69 16.36 11.84
C ASP A 92 44.20 16.10 12.13
N GLY A 93 43.46 16.17 11.05
CA GLY A 93 42.04 15.87 10.95
C GLY A 93 41.76 15.40 9.53
N MET A 94 42.65 14.56 8.98
CA MET A 94 42.42 13.86 7.72
C MET A 94 41.13 13.06 7.85
N LYS A 95 40.00 13.64 7.42
CA LYS A 95 38.77 12.90 7.18
C LYS A 95 39.11 11.84 6.14
N ARG A 96 39.11 10.59 6.56
CA ARG A 96 39.47 9.41 5.76
C ARG A 96 38.73 9.47 4.42
N HIS A 97 39.48 9.54 3.33
CA HIS A 97 38.93 9.34 2.00
C HIS A 97 38.48 7.87 1.91
N TYR A 98 37.19 7.62 2.07
CA TYR A 98 36.62 6.31 1.76
C TYR A 98 36.72 6.09 0.25
N SER A 99 37.20 4.92 -0.18
CA SER A 99 37.17 4.57 -1.60
C SER A 99 35.71 4.46 -2.04
N MET A 100 35.44 4.74 -3.32
CA MET A 100 34.09 4.55 -3.90
C MET A 100 33.54 3.13 -3.66
N GLU A 101 34.41 2.13 -3.57
CA GLU A 101 34.06 0.75 -3.23
C GLU A 101 33.57 0.62 -1.77
N GLN A 102 34.19 1.31 -0.82
CA GLN A 102 33.76 1.30 0.59
C GLN A 102 32.41 2.01 0.77
N ILE A 103 32.16 3.08 0.01
CA ILE A 103 30.87 3.80 0.03
C ILE A 103 29.77 2.91 -0.54
N ARG A 104 30.01 2.27 -1.70
CA ARG A 104 29.06 1.32 -2.32
C ARG A 104 28.75 0.14 -1.40
N LYS A 105 29.78 -0.48 -0.83
CA LYS A 105 29.60 -1.58 0.11
C LYS A 105 28.77 -1.16 1.34
N GLY A 106 28.99 0.04 1.87
CA GLY A 106 28.19 0.56 2.99
C GLY A 106 26.71 0.78 2.63
N LEU A 107 26.40 1.17 1.39
CA LEU A 107 25.03 1.28 0.90
C LEU A 107 24.38 -0.10 0.72
N ASP A 108 25.11 -1.05 0.13
CA ASP A 108 24.64 -2.42 -0.08
C ASP A 108 24.36 -3.14 1.25
N ASP A 109 25.24 -2.99 2.24
CA ASP A 109 25.09 -3.56 3.59
C ASP A 109 23.85 -2.97 4.29
N ASN A 110 23.58 -1.67 4.11
CA ASN A 110 22.38 -1.02 4.63
C ASN A 110 21.11 -1.54 3.94
N MET A 111 21.13 -1.67 2.61
CA MET A 111 19.99 -2.20 1.84
C MET A 111 19.64 -3.63 2.27
N THR A 112 20.66 -4.48 2.43
CA THR A 112 20.50 -5.86 2.91
C THR A 112 19.88 -5.88 4.31
N SER A 113 20.33 -4.99 5.19
CA SER A 113 19.77 -4.86 6.54
C SER A 113 18.29 -4.45 6.55
N VAL A 114 17.87 -3.58 5.63
CA VAL A 114 16.47 -3.14 5.51
C VAL A 114 15.59 -4.27 4.99
N ILE A 115 16.08 -5.05 4.02
CA ILE A 115 15.40 -6.25 3.49
C ILE A 115 15.18 -7.28 4.61
N ASP A 116 16.22 -7.59 5.40
CA ASP A 116 16.13 -8.51 6.53
C ASP A 116 15.10 -8.07 7.57
N GLN A 117 14.99 -6.76 7.81
CA GLN A 117 14.00 -6.19 8.72
C GLN A 117 12.57 -6.32 8.17
N GLY A 118 12.38 -6.13 6.87
CA GLY A 118 11.08 -6.35 6.23
C GLY A 118 10.64 -7.81 6.25
N GLU A 119 11.57 -8.76 6.06
CA GLU A 119 11.25 -10.19 6.22
C GLU A 119 10.81 -10.52 7.65
N LYS A 120 11.48 -9.96 8.67
CA LYS A 120 11.07 -10.09 10.07
C LYS A 120 9.68 -9.52 10.32
N LEU A 121 9.36 -8.37 9.73
CA LEU A 121 8.02 -7.77 9.83
C LEU A 121 6.95 -8.69 9.21
N ALA A 122 7.23 -9.31 8.06
CA ALA A 122 6.31 -10.29 7.47
C ALA A 122 6.08 -11.49 8.39
N GLN A 123 7.15 -11.99 9.04
CA GLN A 123 7.05 -13.07 10.03
C GLN A 123 6.20 -12.67 11.24
N GLU A 124 6.33 -11.44 11.74
CA GLU A 124 5.52 -10.90 12.84
C GLU A 124 4.02 -10.80 12.48
N LEU A 125 3.70 -10.44 11.23
CA LEU A 125 2.33 -10.41 10.72
C LEU A 125 1.71 -11.81 10.53
N GLY A 126 2.55 -12.85 10.59
CA GLY A 126 2.17 -14.26 10.61
C GLY A 126 1.93 -14.87 9.24
N SER A 127 1.41 -16.09 9.20
CA SER A 127 1.24 -16.91 8.00
C SER A 127 0.31 -16.35 6.91
N ARG A 128 -0.47 -15.31 7.25
CA ARG A 128 -1.33 -14.58 6.30
C ARG A 128 -0.59 -13.48 5.53
N CYS A 129 0.64 -13.16 5.94
CA CYS A 129 1.49 -12.18 5.28
C CYS A 129 2.46 -12.89 4.35
N SER A 130 2.37 -12.61 3.06
CA SER A 130 3.38 -13.00 2.08
C SER A 130 4.38 -11.87 1.89
N TYR A 131 5.64 -12.22 1.69
CA TYR A 131 6.71 -11.26 1.40
C TYR A 131 7.14 -11.38 -0.06
N LEU A 132 7.32 -10.26 -0.74
CA LEU A 132 7.91 -10.19 -2.07
C LEU A 132 8.90 -9.04 -2.16
N GLU A 133 10.07 -9.34 -2.71
CA GLU A 133 10.99 -8.33 -3.22
C GLU A 133 10.75 -8.12 -4.71
N ILE A 134 10.65 -6.86 -5.13
CA ILE A 134 10.41 -6.47 -6.52
C ILE A 134 11.35 -5.36 -6.97
N SER A 135 11.48 -5.25 -8.29
CA SER A 135 12.01 -4.07 -8.95
C SER A 135 10.95 -3.49 -9.88
N SER A 136 10.64 -2.20 -9.76
CA SER A 136 9.69 -1.49 -10.62
C SER A 136 10.16 -1.47 -12.08
N SER A 137 11.47 -1.62 -12.31
CA SER A 137 12.04 -1.77 -13.66
C SER A 137 11.67 -3.09 -14.34
N LYS A 138 11.24 -4.11 -13.57
CA LYS A 138 10.92 -5.45 -14.06
C LYS A 138 9.41 -5.66 -14.15
N SER A 139 8.87 -5.59 -15.37
CA SER A 139 7.44 -5.82 -15.63
C SER A 139 6.92 -7.20 -15.19
N SER A 140 7.81 -8.20 -15.11
CA SER A 140 7.49 -9.54 -14.58
C SER A 140 7.12 -9.51 -13.10
N ASP A 141 7.64 -8.56 -12.32
CA ASP A 141 7.33 -8.42 -10.90
C ASP A 141 5.93 -7.86 -10.68
N ALA A 142 5.47 -6.91 -11.52
CA ALA A 142 4.08 -6.46 -11.52
C ALA A 142 3.10 -7.63 -11.75
N LYS A 143 3.43 -8.54 -12.66
CA LYS A 143 2.65 -9.76 -12.89
C LYS A 143 2.63 -10.67 -11.66
N LYS A 144 3.77 -10.82 -10.96
CA LYS A 144 3.83 -11.62 -9.72
C LYS A 144 2.93 -11.04 -8.63
N VAL A 145 2.98 -9.72 -8.42
CA VAL A 145 2.15 -9.03 -7.42
C VAL A 145 0.67 -9.25 -7.70
N LEU A 146 0.22 -8.99 -8.93
CA LEU A 146 -1.18 -9.19 -9.32
C LEU A 146 -1.60 -10.66 -9.20
N THR A 147 -0.74 -11.59 -9.58
CA THR A 147 -1.03 -13.03 -9.48
C THR A 147 -1.20 -13.46 -8.03
N GLN A 148 -0.31 -13.02 -7.13
CA GLN A 148 -0.41 -13.31 -5.69
C GLN A 148 -1.65 -12.71 -5.05
N MET A 149 -2.01 -11.49 -5.45
CA MET A 149 -3.24 -10.83 -5.01
C MET A 149 -4.48 -11.65 -5.39
N ILE A 150 -4.61 -12.03 -6.68
CA ILE A 150 -5.77 -12.80 -7.16
C ILE A 150 -5.81 -14.21 -6.53
N ILE A 151 -4.67 -14.89 -6.41
CA ILE A 151 -4.60 -16.20 -5.73
C ILE A 151 -5.07 -16.08 -4.28
N SER A 152 -4.62 -15.06 -3.56
CA SER A 152 -5.00 -14.84 -2.17
C SER A 152 -6.49 -14.52 -2.02
N LEU A 153 -7.04 -13.65 -2.87
CA LEU A 153 -8.47 -13.33 -2.90
C LEU A 153 -9.32 -14.57 -3.21
N SER A 154 -8.88 -15.42 -4.14
CA SER A 154 -9.63 -16.64 -4.48
C SER A 154 -9.63 -17.70 -3.36
N LYS A 155 -8.59 -17.73 -2.53
CA LYS A 155 -8.48 -18.65 -1.37
C LYS A 155 -9.23 -18.12 -0.15
N SER A 156 -9.16 -16.80 0.06
CA SER A 156 -9.86 -16.12 1.14
C SER A 156 -11.23 -15.69 0.65
N GLY A 157 -12.22 -16.57 0.76
CA GLY A 157 -13.61 -16.21 0.46
C GLY A 157 -13.99 -14.89 1.18
N PRO A 158 -14.89 -14.07 0.60
CA PRO A 158 -15.11 -12.70 1.04
C PRO A 158 -15.39 -12.64 2.54
N THR A 159 -14.46 -12.02 3.28
CA THR A 159 -14.51 -11.93 4.76
C THR A 159 -15.65 -11.05 5.26
N ARG A 160 -16.39 -10.43 4.34
CA ARG A 160 -17.49 -9.52 4.62
C ARG A 160 -18.56 -10.22 5.43
N ASN A 161 -18.70 -9.80 6.69
CA ASN A 161 -19.85 -10.07 7.54
C ASN A 161 -21.09 -9.39 6.90
N ARG A 162 -21.63 -9.95 5.81
CA ARG A 162 -22.79 -9.48 5.02
C ARG A 162 -24.11 -9.46 5.80
N ARG A 163 -24.08 -9.47 7.14
CA ARG A 163 -25.26 -9.33 7.99
C ARG A 163 -25.79 -7.90 8.01
N MET A 164 -24.93 -6.88 7.95
CA MET A 164 -25.39 -5.47 7.96
C MET A 164 -26.05 -5.01 6.65
N SER A 165 -25.67 -5.59 5.50
CA SER A 165 -26.30 -5.28 4.22
C SER A 165 -27.74 -5.79 4.10
N LYS A 166 -28.13 -6.83 4.85
CA LYS A 166 -29.53 -7.26 4.92
C LYS A 166 -30.38 -6.29 5.72
N ILE A 167 -29.86 -5.73 6.81
CA ILE A 167 -30.61 -4.78 7.64
C ILE A 167 -30.81 -3.46 6.89
N ALA A 168 -29.77 -2.95 6.22
CA ALA A 168 -29.88 -1.73 5.42
C ALA A 168 -30.82 -1.87 4.20
N SER A 169 -30.92 -3.06 3.59
CA SER A 169 -31.88 -3.33 2.52
C SER A 169 -33.29 -3.59 3.05
N LEU A 170 -33.45 -4.25 4.20
CA LEU A 170 -34.73 -4.46 4.90
C LEU A 170 -35.35 -3.15 5.41
N LEU A 171 -34.53 -2.21 5.88
CA LEU A 171 -34.99 -0.89 6.32
C LEU A 171 -35.40 -0.01 5.13
N ARG A 172 -34.73 -0.14 3.97
CA ARG A 172 -35.15 0.52 2.72
C ARG A 172 -36.41 -0.10 2.11
N SER A 173 -36.56 -1.42 2.16
CA SER A 173 -37.75 -2.10 1.61
C SER A 173 -39.01 -1.96 2.48
N LYS A 174 -38.90 -1.46 3.71
CA LYS A 174 -40.06 -1.13 4.57
C LYS A 174 -40.58 0.30 4.40
N SER A 175 -39.94 1.11 3.57
CA SER A 175 -40.31 2.54 3.38
C SER A 175 -41.19 2.82 2.16
N SER A 176 -41.73 1.78 1.50
CA SER A 176 -42.50 1.93 0.26
C SER A 176 -44.03 1.79 0.41
N ASP A 177 -44.58 1.82 1.63
CA ASP A 177 -46.02 1.95 1.84
C ASP A 177 -46.34 3.36 2.38
N LYS A 178 -46.82 4.23 1.48
CA LYS A 178 -47.28 5.61 1.78
C LYS A 178 -48.53 5.61 2.66
N PRO A 179 -48.84 6.74 3.30
CA PRO A 179 -49.96 7.51 2.78
C PRO A 179 -49.59 8.98 2.48
N ALA A 180 -50.41 9.56 1.63
CA ALA A 180 -50.37 10.95 1.20
C ALA A 180 -50.62 11.91 2.37
N GLY A 181 -49.96 13.08 2.32
CA GLY A 181 -50.30 14.23 3.16
C GLY A 181 -49.08 14.89 3.78
N GLU A 182 -48.93 16.17 3.46
CA GLU A 182 -48.19 17.20 4.20
C GLU A 182 -46.72 17.44 3.83
N ASP A 183 -46.49 18.72 3.57
CA ASP A 183 -45.32 19.35 2.98
C ASP A 183 -44.05 19.15 3.82
N MET A 184 -42.97 18.69 3.18
CA MET A 184 -41.63 18.90 3.69
C MET A 184 -40.76 19.51 2.60
N ILE A 185 -40.61 20.83 2.71
CA ILE A 185 -39.58 21.61 2.03
C ILE A 185 -38.24 21.21 2.66
N PHE A 186 -37.44 20.43 1.95
CA PHE A 186 -35.98 20.45 2.09
C PHE A 186 -35.36 20.13 0.73
N GLU A 187 -34.83 21.17 0.09
CA GLU A 187 -33.97 21.08 -1.09
C GLU A 187 -32.72 20.27 -0.74
N ALA A 188 -32.67 19.03 -1.20
CA ALA A 188 -31.43 18.25 -1.27
C ALA A 188 -30.91 18.32 -2.72
N VAL A 189 -29.74 18.94 -2.83
CA VAL A 189 -28.91 19.11 -4.04
C VAL A 189 -28.86 17.81 -4.86
N GLN A 190 -29.15 17.95 -6.15
CA GLN A 190 -29.17 16.87 -7.14
C GLN A 190 -27.78 16.23 -7.31
N GLU A 191 -27.61 14.99 -6.86
CA GLU A 191 -26.59 14.10 -7.44
C GLU A 191 -27.21 13.27 -8.57
N LYS A 192 -26.56 13.37 -9.72
CA LYS A 192 -26.98 12.79 -11.00
C LYS A 192 -27.16 11.28 -10.92
N LYS A 193 -28.40 10.83 -11.17
CA LYS A 193 -28.72 9.46 -11.60
C LYS A 193 -27.80 9.04 -12.76
N LYS A 194 -26.93 8.06 -12.55
CA LYS A 194 -26.50 7.17 -13.63
C LYS A 194 -27.43 5.96 -13.65
N GLU A 195 -28.14 5.84 -14.77
CA GLU A 195 -29.09 4.78 -15.09
C GLU A 195 -28.45 3.40 -14.97
N LYS A 196 -29.07 2.53 -14.16
CA LYS A 196 -28.85 1.09 -14.22
C LYS A 196 -29.45 0.57 -15.53
N LYS A 197 -28.60 0.28 -16.51
CA LYS A 197 -28.97 -0.65 -17.59
C LYS A 197 -28.87 -2.08 -17.06
N ASN A 198 -30.04 -2.73 -16.99
CA ASN A 198 -30.17 -4.16 -16.82
C ASN A 198 -29.40 -4.90 -17.92
N GLY A 199 -28.30 -5.54 -17.55
CA GLY A 199 -27.64 -6.57 -18.33
C GLY A 199 -27.56 -7.82 -17.48
N LYS A 200 -28.40 -8.82 -17.78
CA LYS A 200 -28.34 -10.15 -17.20
C LYS A 200 -27.04 -10.81 -17.71
N LYS A 201 -25.95 -10.68 -16.96
CA LYS A 201 -24.71 -11.44 -17.15
C LYS A 201 -24.69 -12.49 -16.05
N ASP A 202 -24.99 -13.74 -16.40
CA ASP A 202 -24.85 -14.92 -15.54
C ASP A 202 -23.35 -15.27 -15.33
N GLY A 203 -22.58 -14.30 -14.84
CA GLY A 203 -21.23 -14.47 -14.33
C GLY A 203 -21.23 -14.04 -12.87
N LYS A 204 -20.74 -14.89 -11.96
CA LYS A 204 -20.44 -14.47 -10.60
C LYS A 204 -19.35 -13.40 -10.68
N ASN A 205 -19.72 -12.13 -10.56
CA ASN A 205 -18.77 -11.05 -10.35
C ASN A 205 -18.32 -11.10 -8.89
N GLU A 206 -17.03 -11.34 -8.70
CA GLU A 206 -16.40 -11.28 -7.37
C GLU A 206 -15.79 -9.88 -7.23
N GLU A 207 -16.48 -9.02 -6.49
CA GLU A 207 -16.02 -7.69 -6.12
C GLU A 207 -15.15 -7.81 -4.86
N SER A 208 -13.92 -7.31 -4.91
CA SER A 208 -12.98 -7.30 -3.78
C SER A 208 -12.37 -5.93 -3.58
N LYS A 209 -12.19 -5.52 -2.32
CA LYS A 209 -11.52 -4.27 -1.96
C LYS A 209 -10.07 -4.53 -1.59
N VAL A 210 -9.15 -3.81 -2.20
CA VAL A 210 -7.71 -3.85 -1.90
C VAL A 210 -7.28 -2.53 -1.30
N CYS A 211 -6.68 -2.58 -0.12
CA CYS A 211 -6.05 -1.43 0.52
C CYS A 211 -4.54 -1.49 0.24
N ILE A 212 -4.01 -0.47 -0.42
CA ILE A 212 -2.58 -0.30 -0.62
C ILE A 212 -2.10 0.77 0.36
N VAL A 213 -0.99 0.53 1.03
CA VAL A 213 -0.30 1.52 1.85
C VAL A 213 1.16 1.57 1.41
N MET A 214 1.63 2.76 1.05
CA MET A 214 2.98 3.03 0.53
C MET A 214 3.67 4.11 1.34
#